data_AF-A0A7S4MYG9-F1
#
_entry.id   AF-A0A7S4MYG9-F1
#
_cell.length_a   1.000
_cell.length_b   1.000
_cell.length_c   1.000
_cell.angle_alpha   90.00
_cell.angle_beta   90.00
_cell.angle_gamma   90.00
#
_symmetry.space_group_name_H-M   'P 1'
#
loop_
_entity.id
_entity.type
_entity.pdbx_description
1 polymer ?
#
loop_
_entity_poly.entity_id
_entity_poly.type
_entity_poly.pdbx_seq_one_letter_code
_entity_poly.pdbx_strand_id
1 'polypeptide(L)'
;MSGSGSQYESSSPPNQSNGADADGGANGLWSLLRTGIDHDVVDPVDWDAVRRRIASHPGDLARPLGRPCSAGGRNFALVMHDLCRRDPLKSENYDDVPLDVMRSAIAAYPEALQTRTCDCGRCQDNVLPLHLACDFSRDVERVTEVLEAYPAAAASPSPGGIPLLVYIESAWVPNLDLVRVLLRAYPEGARRDSSGHCPLAEIFEAWDISMEADKIYFECAMELIRARYDLDHAPLVAVEFLPLHAAMNSVNLRAFTRANSHARKYFMSRLATGCTEKDQNRNLPIHLLLRSVPEETWEGSEEQFWIMKNMMVSAMLTICSPLLLARIAATPDETGTLPLHLAVRNGHNLRELNDTEDSQSKSVLGLMISAAPKAVETRDIATHFYPFMIAAVDDACDIGSIYELLRMSPMMAWGLGNCPSQADTANESESIPKERSNGGHEKCSRPQKRFKV
;
A
#
# COMPACT_ATOMS: atom_id res chain seq x y z
N MET A 1 40.17 -3.63 -54.34
CA MET A 1 39.60 -2.95 -55.53
C MET A 1 38.10 -2.93 -55.37
N SER A 2 37.53 -1.71 -55.33
CA SER A 2 36.15 -1.32 -55.68
C SER A 2 34.94 -2.00 -55.01
N GLY A 3 34.17 -1.23 -54.24
CA GLY A 3 32.80 -1.53 -53.78
C GLY A 3 32.34 -0.52 -52.74
N SER A 4 32.11 0.74 -53.14
CA SER A 4 30.79 1.37 -53.26
C SER A 4 30.29 2.00 -51.96
N GLY A 5 30.81 3.21 -51.68
CA GLY A 5 30.27 4.13 -50.68
C GLY A 5 29.06 4.88 -51.26
N SER A 6 27.92 4.77 -50.57
CA SER A 6 26.70 5.53 -50.85
C SER A 6 26.83 6.91 -50.22
N GLN A 7 27.03 7.94 -51.06
CA GLN A 7 26.87 9.34 -50.68
C GLN A 7 25.37 9.65 -50.53
N TYR A 8 24.92 9.93 -49.31
CA TYR A 8 23.67 10.65 -49.10
C TYR A 8 23.99 12.14 -49.11
N GLU A 9 23.67 12.81 -50.22
CA GLU A 9 23.68 14.26 -50.32
C GLU A 9 22.55 14.84 -49.47
N SER A 10 22.92 15.48 -48.36
CA SER A 10 22.02 16.29 -47.54
C SER A 10 21.71 17.60 -48.27
N SER A 11 20.57 17.65 -48.95
CA SER A 11 20.00 18.89 -49.47
C SER A 11 19.20 19.55 -48.34
N SER A 12 19.85 20.48 -47.63
CA SER A 12 19.15 21.41 -46.73
C SER A 12 18.25 22.36 -47.53
N PRO A 13 16.96 22.53 -47.18
CA PRO A 13 16.16 23.58 -47.77
C PRO A 13 16.58 24.96 -47.22
N PRO A 14 16.36 26.04 -47.98
CA PRO A 14 16.82 27.37 -47.60
C PRO A 14 16.09 27.87 -46.35
N ASN A 15 16.89 28.36 -45.42
CA ASN A 15 16.50 29.05 -44.20
C ASN A 15 15.82 30.38 -44.58
N GLN A 16 14.49 30.38 -44.70
CA GLN A 16 13.71 31.61 -44.73
C GLN A 16 13.38 32.00 -43.29
N SER A 17 14.20 32.87 -42.74
CA SER A 17 13.95 33.61 -41.51
C SER A 17 12.79 34.58 -41.73
N ASN A 18 11.57 34.13 -41.46
CA ASN A 18 10.47 35.04 -41.15
C ASN A 18 10.46 35.24 -39.64
N GLY A 19 10.89 36.42 -39.20
CA GLY A 19 10.63 36.92 -37.86
C GLY A 19 9.12 37.06 -37.70
N ALA A 20 8.55 36.14 -36.92
CA ALA A 20 7.21 36.24 -36.38
C ALA A 20 7.32 35.98 -34.87
N ASP A 21 6.77 36.90 -34.11
CA ASP A 21 6.84 37.08 -32.67
C ASP A 21 6.76 35.77 -31.85
N ALA A 22 7.80 35.53 -31.05
CA ALA A 22 7.96 34.33 -30.22
C ALA A 22 7.26 34.41 -28.85
N ASP A 23 6.32 35.35 -28.65
CA ASP A 23 5.57 35.52 -27.38
C ASP A 23 4.15 34.92 -27.40
N GLY A 24 3.76 34.19 -28.45
CA GLY A 24 2.40 33.63 -28.62
C GLY A 24 2.07 32.30 -27.93
N GLY A 25 2.89 31.82 -26.98
CA GLY A 25 2.89 30.42 -26.52
C GLY A 25 1.81 30.00 -25.51
N ALA A 26 1.01 30.92 -24.96
CA ALA A 26 0.13 30.62 -23.81
C ALA A 26 -1.35 30.36 -24.14
N ASN A 27 -1.80 30.55 -25.40
CA ASN A 27 -3.22 30.61 -25.72
C ASN A 27 -3.76 29.39 -26.49
N GLY A 28 -3.28 28.16 -26.24
CA GLY A 28 -3.67 26.99 -27.06
C GLY A 28 -5.19 26.75 -27.19
N LEU A 29 -5.87 26.46 -26.08
CA LEU A 29 -7.32 26.26 -26.08
C LEU A 29 -8.06 27.58 -26.33
N TRP A 30 -7.61 28.66 -25.66
CA TRP A 30 -8.28 29.96 -25.73
C TRP A 30 -8.15 30.66 -27.08
N SER A 31 -7.09 30.45 -27.86
CA SER A 31 -7.02 30.97 -29.23
C SER A 31 -8.00 30.22 -30.12
N LEU A 32 -8.11 28.90 -29.96
CA LEU A 32 -9.09 28.07 -30.67
C LEU A 32 -10.54 28.41 -30.27
N LEU A 33 -10.78 28.75 -29.00
CA LEU A 33 -12.09 29.17 -28.50
C LEU A 33 -12.39 30.67 -28.70
N ARG A 34 -11.38 31.55 -28.78
CA ARG A 34 -11.51 33.02 -28.85
C ARG A 34 -11.15 33.64 -30.20
N THR A 35 -10.80 32.88 -31.25
CA THR A 35 -10.67 33.49 -32.60
C THR A 35 -12.03 34.06 -33.02
N GLY A 36 -12.26 35.35 -32.74
CA GLY A 36 -13.50 36.08 -32.97
C GLY A 36 -13.98 37.02 -31.85
N ILE A 37 -13.36 37.03 -30.66
CA ILE A 37 -13.81 37.87 -29.51
C ILE A 37 -12.67 38.79 -29.06
N ASP A 38 -12.95 40.08 -28.96
CA ASP A 38 -12.01 41.17 -28.67
C ASP A 38 -11.40 41.06 -27.25
N HIS A 39 -10.14 41.45 -27.09
CA HIS A 39 -9.30 41.06 -25.95
C HIS A 39 -9.48 41.90 -24.67
N ASP A 40 -10.24 43.00 -24.73
CA ASP A 40 -10.23 44.03 -23.69
C ASP A 40 -11.46 44.03 -22.76
N VAL A 41 -12.37 43.06 -22.90
CA VAL A 41 -13.49 42.85 -21.98
C VAL A 41 -13.43 41.40 -21.49
N VAL A 42 -13.41 41.19 -20.18
CA VAL A 42 -13.58 39.86 -19.57
C VAL A 42 -15.05 39.48 -19.74
N ASP A 43 -15.46 39.22 -20.97
CA ASP A 43 -16.79 38.70 -21.27
C ASP A 43 -16.84 37.22 -20.85
N PRO A 44 -17.97 36.77 -20.27
CA PRO A 44 -18.18 35.37 -19.94
C PRO A 44 -18.02 34.52 -21.19
N VAL A 45 -17.50 33.32 -21.02
CA VAL A 45 -17.22 32.43 -22.15
C VAL A 45 -18.55 32.01 -22.80
N ASP A 46 -18.73 32.28 -24.09
CA ASP A 46 -19.88 31.77 -24.85
C ASP A 46 -19.69 30.26 -25.12
N TRP A 47 -20.07 29.44 -24.13
CA TRP A 47 -20.01 27.97 -24.23
C TRP A 47 -20.91 27.41 -25.34
N ASP A 48 -21.97 28.12 -25.74
CA ASP A 48 -22.80 27.76 -26.90
C ASP A 48 -22.03 27.89 -28.21
N ALA A 49 -21.24 28.96 -28.37
CA ALA A 49 -20.34 29.12 -29.51
C ALA A 49 -19.27 28.02 -29.54
N VAL A 50 -18.71 27.67 -28.38
CA VAL A 50 -17.76 26.56 -28.25
C VAL A 50 -18.39 25.24 -28.72
N ARG A 51 -19.61 24.91 -28.26
CA ARG A 51 -20.32 23.70 -28.71
C ARG A 51 -20.59 23.70 -30.21
N ARG A 52 -21.07 24.82 -30.77
CA ARG A 52 -21.28 24.96 -32.23
C ARG A 52 -19.98 24.76 -33.01
N ARG A 53 -18.85 25.24 -32.50
CA ARG A 53 -17.54 25.06 -33.13
C ARG A 53 -17.09 23.60 -33.09
N ILE A 54 -17.19 22.95 -31.93
CA ILE A 54 -16.89 21.52 -31.78
C ILE A 54 -17.71 20.69 -32.78
N ALA A 55 -19.01 20.98 -32.90
CA ALA A 55 -19.90 20.28 -33.82
C ALA A 55 -19.57 20.53 -35.30
N SER A 56 -19.16 21.75 -35.67
CA SER A 56 -18.87 22.12 -37.06
C SER A 56 -17.43 21.80 -37.49
N HIS A 57 -16.49 21.72 -36.55
CA HIS A 57 -15.06 21.56 -36.81
C HIS A 57 -14.42 20.57 -35.82
N PRO A 58 -14.84 19.29 -35.78
CA PRO A 58 -14.31 18.30 -34.83
C PRO A 58 -12.78 18.12 -34.93
N GLY A 59 -12.20 18.31 -36.13
CA GLY A 59 -10.75 18.25 -36.35
C GLY A 59 -9.93 19.27 -35.54
N ASP A 60 -10.56 20.35 -35.07
CA ASP A 60 -9.91 21.30 -34.16
C ASP A 60 -9.50 20.64 -32.83
N LEU A 61 -10.21 19.59 -32.39
CA LEU A 61 -9.89 18.83 -31.16
C LEU A 61 -8.63 17.97 -31.30
N ALA A 62 -8.28 17.58 -32.53
CA ALA A 62 -7.08 16.80 -32.83
C ALA A 62 -5.81 17.66 -32.93
N ARG A 63 -5.95 18.98 -32.94
CA ARG A 63 -4.82 19.90 -33.10
C ARG A 63 -4.04 19.99 -31.78
N PRO A 64 -2.73 19.67 -31.77
CA PRO A 64 -1.90 19.88 -30.59
C PRO A 64 -1.87 21.36 -30.21
N LEU A 65 -1.95 21.64 -28.91
CA LEU A 65 -1.91 23.01 -28.38
C LEU A 65 -0.51 23.63 -28.42
N GLY A 66 0.51 22.90 -28.87
CA GLY A 66 1.83 23.44 -29.22
C GLY A 66 2.68 23.91 -28.05
N ARG A 67 2.35 23.52 -26.81
CA ARG A 67 3.16 23.91 -25.64
C ARG A 67 4.54 23.24 -25.71
N PRO A 68 5.64 23.93 -25.37
CA PRO A 68 6.93 23.27 -25.23
C PRO A 68 6.88 22.29 -24.06
N CYS A 69 7.42 21.09 -24.25
CA CYS A 69 7.66 20.13 -23.17
C CYS A 69 8.91 20.55 -22.38
N SER A 70 8.95 20.28 -21.08
CA SER A 70 10.08 20.55 -20.19
C SER A 70 11.41 19.95 -20.68
N ALA A 71 11.35 18.84 -21.41
CA ALA A 71 12.51 18.17 -22.01
C ALA A 71 12.92 18.75 -23.39
N GLY A 72 12.39 19.90 -23.80
CA GLY A 72 12.66 20.50 -25.10
C GLY A 72 11.94 19.84 -26.29
N GLY A 73 11.02 18.90 -26.01
CA GLY A 73 10.11 18.32 -27.01
C GLY A 73 8.88 19.20 -27.28
N ARG A 74 8.03 18.80 -28.23
CA ARG A 74 6.69 19.38 -28.39
C ARG A 74 5.71 18.62 -27.49
N ASN A 75 4.99 19.33 -26.63
CA ASN A 75 3.85 18.78 -25.89
C ASN A 75 2.68 18.63 -26.86
N PHE A 76 2.15 17.42 -26.96
CA PHE A 76 1.02 17.04 -27.81
C PHE A 76 -0.32 17.11 -27.08
N ALA A 77 -0.40 17.85 -25.97
CA ALA A 77 -1.67 18.12 -25.30
C ALA A 77 -2.71 18.62 -26.30
N LEU A 78 -3.77 17.83 -26.45
CA LEU A 78 -4.97 18.16 -27.19
C LEU A 78 -5.91 19.03 -26.35
N VAL A 79 -6.94 19.60 -27.00
CA VAL A 79 -8.04 20.31 -26.34
C VAL A 79 -8.62 19.51 -25.16
N MET A 80 -8.78 18.19 -25.35
CA MET A 80 -9.33 17.29 -24.33
C MET A 80 -8.51 17.26 -23.02
N HIS A 81 -7.19 17.43 -23.09
CA HIS A 81 -6.33 17.49 -21.91
C HIS A 81 -6.58 18.77 -21.11
N ASP A 82 -6.72 19.91 -21.78
CA ASP A 82 -7.02 21.19 -21.13
C ASP A 82 -8.45 21.22 -20.56
N LEU A 83 -9.42 20.53 -21.19
CA LEU A 83 -10.77 20.36 -20.63
C LEU A 83 -10.75 19.54 -19.32
N CYS A 84 -9.88 18.53 -19.22
CA CYS A 84 -9.74 17.69 -18.03
C CYS A 84 -8.88 18.32 -16.91
N ARG A 85 -7.98 19.24 -17.24
CA ARG A 85 -7.02 19.85 -16.29
C ARG A 85 -7.62 20.94 -15.39
N ARG A 86 -8.85 21.41 -15.59
CA ARG A 86 -9.33 22.56 -14.82
C ARG A 86 -9.65 22.21 -13.38
N ASP A 87 -8.98 22.90 -12.47
CA ASP A 87 -9.19 22.84 -11.02
C ASP A 87 -10.24 23.89 -10.63
N PRO A 88 -11.46 23.49 -10.23
CA PRO A 88 -12.51 24.42 -9.84
C PRO A 88 -12.14 25.24 -8.60
N LEU A 89 -11.15 24.81 -7.80
CA LEU A 89 -10.78 25.47 -6.55
C LEU A 89 -9.82 26.67 -6.74
N LYS A 90 -9.22 26.85 -7.91
CA LYS A 90 -8.14 27.84 -8.12
C LYS A 90 -8.50 29.05 -8.97
N SER A 91 -9.71 29.15 -9.49
CA SER A 91 -10.12 30.31 -10.27
C SER A 91 -11.47 30.86 -9.81
N GLU A 92 -11.43 31.83 -8.89
CA GLU A 92 -12.59 32.64 -8.51
C GLU A 92 -13.19 33.43 -9.71
N ASN A 93 -12.54 33.41 -10.88
CA ASN A 93 -12.89 34.21 -12.07
C ASN A 93 -13.01 33.41 -13.38
N TYR A 94 -12.97 32.07 -13.37
CA TYR A 94 -13.20 31.30 -14.60
C TYR A 94 -14.43 30.42 -14.47
N ASP A 95 -15.39 30.65 -15.38
CA ASP A 95 -16.53 29.78 -15.57
C ASP A 95 -16.06 28.33 -15.70
N ASP A 96 -16.53 27.49 -14.77
CA ASP A 96 -16.38 26.05 -14.83
C ASP A 96 -16.82 25.57 -16.22
N VAL A 97 -15.98 24.79 -16.90
CA VAL A 97 -16.31 24.26 -18.23
C VAL A 97 -17.59 23.43 -18.08
N PRO A 98 -18.71 23.80 -18.74
CA PRO A 98 -19.93 23.05 -18.62
C PRO A 98 -19.74 21.61 -19.07
N LEU A 99 -20.30 20.66 -18.31
CA LEU A 99 -20.18 19.22 -18.59
C LEU A 99 -20.65 18.86 -20.01
N ASP A 100 -21.60 19.61 -20.57
CA ASP A 100 -22.12 19.39 -21.92
C ASP A 100 -21.12 19.77 -23.04
N VAL A 101 -20.19 20.70 -22.78
CA VAL A 101 -19.06 21.01 -23.68
C VAL A 101 -18.11 19.82 -23.73
N MET A 102 -17.81 19.23 -22.57
CA MET A 102 -16.98 18.04 -22.46
C MET A 102 -17.62 16.85 -23.18
N ARG A 103 -18.91 16.59 -22.96
CA ARG A 103 -19.69 15.59 -23.71
C ARG A 103 -19.66 15.82 -25.21
N SER A 104 -19.84 17.08 -25.65
CA SER A 104 -19.77 17.45 -27.07
C SER A 104 -18.39 17.16 -27.66
N ALA A 105 -17.32 17.46 -26.92
CA ALA A 105 -15.95 17.20 -27.35
C ALA A 105 -15.65 15.70 -27.45
N ILE A 106 -16.09 14.91 -26.46
CA ILE A 106 -15.95 13.44 -26.46
C ILE A 106 -16.71 12.84 -27.64
N ALA A 107 -17.96 13.27 -27.88
CA ALA A 107 -18.77 12.79 -29.00
C ALA A 107 -18.19 13.15 -30.37
N ALA A 108 -17.57 14.33 -30.48
CA ALA A 108 -16.97 14.81 -31.71
C ALA A 108 -15.61 14.17 -32.03
N TYR A 109 -14.81 13.83 -31.03
CA TYR A 109 -13.47 13.26 -31.22
C TYR A 109 -13.03 12.35 -30.06
N PRO A 110 -13.58 11.11 -29.97
CA PRO A 110 -13.31 10.19 -28.87
C PRO A 110 -11.85 9.70 -28.82
N GLU A 111 -11.15 9.65 -29.96
CA GLU A 111 -9.74 9.25 -30.04
C GLU A 111 -8.81 10.17 -29.24
N ALA A 112 -9.25 11.41 -28.95
CA ALA A 112 -8.51 12.32 -28.07
C ALA A 112 -8.29 11.75 -26.67
N LEU A 113 -9.19 10.90 -26.18
CA LEU A 113 -9.08 10.25 -24.86
C LEU A 113 -7.93 9.24 -24.78
N GLN A 114 -7.47 8.76 -25.93
CA GLN A 114 -6.38 7.78 -26.05
C GLN A 114 -5.02 8.46 -26.26
N THR A 115 -5.02 9.75 -26.63
CA THR A 115 -3.81 10.52 -26.92
C THR A 115 -3.15 10.93 -25.61
N ARG A 116 -1.83 10.71 -25.51
CA ARG A 116 -1.02 11.12 -24.34
C ARG A 116 -0.42 12.50 -24.59
N THR A 117 -0.15 13.27 -23.52
CA THR A 117 0.42 14.64 -23.69
C THR A 117 1.84 14.68 -24.27
N CYS A 118 2.64 13.62 -24.19
CA CYS A 118 3.88 13.51 -24.97
C CYS A 118 4.21 12.06 -25.27
N ASP A 119 4.70 11.82 -26.50
CA ASP A 119 5.24 10.53 -26.93
C ASP A 119 6.78 10.48 -26.91
N CYS A 120 7.42 11.51 -26.36
CA CYS A 120 8.86 11.68 -26.42
C CYS A 120 9.66 10.71 -25.52
N GLY A 121 8.98 9.89 -24.69
CA GLY A 121 9.56 8.86 -23.82
C GLY A 121 10.47 9.37 -22.69
N ARG A 122 10.80 10.67 -22.68
CA ARG A 122 11.71 11.31 -21.72
C ARG A 122 11.05 12.29 -20.78
N CYS A 123 9.82 12.71 -21.06
CA CYS A 123 9.09 13.60 -20.16
C CYS A 123 8.24 12.80 -19.18
N GLN A 124 8.04 13.38 -18.01
CA GLN A 124 7.07 12.90 -17.03
C GLN A 124 5.61 13.17 -17.47
N ASP A 125 5.42 13.86 -18.59
CA ASP A 125 4.12 14.24 -19.15
C ASP A 125 3.52 13.13 -20.05
N ASN A 126 3.70 11.85 -19.72
CA ASN A 126 3.04 10.77 -20.46
C ASN A 126 1.66 10.45 -19.84
N VAL A 127 0.76 11.45 -19.84
CA VAL A 127 -0.54 11.37 -19.16
C VAL A 127 -1.70 11.35 -20.17
N LEU A 128 -2.71 10.54 -19.89
CA LEU A 128 -4.01 10.57 -20.58
C LEU A 128 -4.91 11.67 -19.99
N PRO A 129 -5.95 12.13 -20.71
CA PRO A 129 -6.93 13.08 -20.17
C PRO A 129 -7.54 12.65 -18.84
N LEU A 130 -7.79 11.34 -18.65
CA LEU A 130 -8.31 10.81 -17.38
C LEU A 130 -7.40 11.10 -16.17
N HIS A 131 -6.07 11.04 -16.33
CA HIS A 131 -5.14 11.36 -15.25
C HIS A 131 -5.26 12.83 -14.85
N LEU A 132 -5.38 13.72 -15.82
CA LEU A 132 -5.57 15.16 -15.57
C LEU A 132 -6.94 15.42 -14.90
N ALA A 133 -7.99 14.70 -15.30
CA ALA A 133 -9.30 14.82 -14.67
C ALA A 133 -9.24 14.40 -13.18
N CYS A 134 -8.50 13.33 -12.87
CA CYS A 134 -8.27 12.86 -11.51
C CYS A 134 -7.42 13.84 -10.69
N ASP A 135 -6.33 14.35 -11.25
CA ASP A 135 -5.39 15.24 -10.57
C ASP A 135 -6.02 16.61 -10.23
N PHE A 136 -6.67 17.23 -11.22
CA PHE A 136 -7.11 18.62 -11.15
C PHE A 136 -8.61 18.80 -10.91
N SER A 137 -9.48 18.15 -11.71
CA SER A 137 -10.90 18.46 -11.66
C SER A 137 -11.60 17.86 -10.45
N ARG A 138 -11.27 16.60 -10.11
CA ARG A 138 -11.85 15.80 -9.01
C ARG A 138 -13.38 15.75 -9.02
N ASP A 139 -13.96 16.09 -10.17
CA ASP A 139 -15.39 16.17 -10.46
C ASP A 139 -15.83 14.77 -10.89
N VAL A 140 -16.75 14.18 -10.10
CA VAL A 140 -17.19 12.80 -10.27
C VAL A 140 -17.82 12.62 -11.63
N GLU A 141 -18.65 13.57 -12.06
CA GLU A 141 -19.35 13.57 -13.33
C GLU A 141 -18.37 13.65 -14.50
N ARG A 142 -17.42 14.58 -14.48
CA ARG A 142 -16.41 14.70 -15.53
C ARG A 142 -15.55 13.44 -15.67
N VAL A 143 -15.08 12.88 -14.55
CA VAL A 143 -14.29 11.63 -14.57
C VAL A 143 -15.14 10.46 -15.07
N THR A 144 -16.41 10.39 -14.67
CA THR A 144 -17.36 9.37 -15.14
C THR A 144 -17.54 9.46 -16.66
N GLU A 145 -17.74 10.66 -17.23
CA GLU A 145 -17.87 10.84 -18.69
C GLU A 145 -16.62 10.36 -19.45
N VAL A 146 -15.42 10.66 -18.95
CA VAL A 146 -14.18 10.15 -19.57
C VAL A 146 -14.10 8.64 -19.50
N LEU A 147 -14.43 8.05 -18.36
CA LEU A 147 -14.37 6.60 -18.14
C LEU A 147 -15.40 5.85 -18.97
N GLU A 148 -16.62 6.35 -19.08
CA GLU A 148 -17.67 5.75 -19.90
C GLU A 148 -17.27 5.75 -21.39
N ALA A 149 -16.65 6.83 -21.85
CA ALA A 149 -16.18 6.95 -23.23
C ALA A 149 -14.90 6.16 -23.53
N TYR A 150 -13.99 6.01 -22.55
CA TYR A 150 -12.75 5.25 -22.70
C TYR A 150 -12.34 4.49 -21.43
N PRO A 151 -12.99 3.34 -21.13
CA PRO A 151 -12.77 2.59 -19.88
C PRO A 151 -11.33 2.10 -19.67
N ALA A 152 -10.63 1.76 -20.75
CA ALA A 152 -9.25 1.26 -20.69
C ALA A 152 -8.25 2.30 -20.14
N ALA A 153 -8.62 3.59 -20.11
CA ALA A 153 -7.81 4.62 -19.46
C ALA A 153 -7.62 4.36 -17.96
N ALA A 154 -8.57 3.71 -17.27
CA ALA A 154 -8.49 3.42 -15.85
C ALA A 154 -7.32 2.48 -15.48
N ALA A 155 -6.90 1.64 -16.42
CA ALA A 155 -5.78 0.70 -16.27
C ALA A 155 -4.46 1.24 -16.85
N SER A 156 -4.50 2.38 -17.53
CA SER A 156 -3.35 2.90 -18.28
C SER A 156 -2.41 3.64 -17.34
N PRO A 157 -1.16 3.21 -17.15
CA PRO A 157 -0.23 3.91 -16.26
C PRO A 157 0.26 5.22 -16.87
N SER A 158 0.62 6.14 -15.98
CA SER A 158 1.39 7.35 -16.23
C SER A 158 2.61 7.38 -15.31
N PRO A 159 3.51 8.39 -15.42
CA PRO A 159 4.63 8.54 -14.49
C PRO A 159 4.21 8.74 -13.02
N GLY A 160 3.00 9.24 -12.75
CA GLY A 160 2.39 9.29 -11.41
C GLY A 160 1.56 8.05 -11.08
N GLY A 161 1.73 6.96 -11.83
CA GLY A 161 0.96 5.73 -11.70
C GLY A 161 -0.38 5.77 -12.45
N ILE A 162 -1.28 4.88 -12.07
CA ILE A 162 -2.63 4.77 -12.65
C ILE A 162 -3.56 5.87 -12.14
N PRO A 163 -4.69 6.15 -12.81
CA PRO A 163 -5.60 7.24 -12.44
C PRO A 163 -6.08 7.24 -10.98
N LEU A 164 -6.35 6.06 -10.40
CA LEU A 164 -6.74 5.96 -8.98
C LEU A 164 -5.64 6.42 -8.03
N LEU A 165 -4.39 6.10 -8.32
CA LEU A 165 -3.26 6.52 -7.50
C LEU A 165 -3.04 8.04 -7.62
N VAL A 166 -3.00 8.56 -8.85
CA VAL A 166 -2.91 10.00 -9.13
C VAL A 166 -4.02 10.78 -8.42
N TYR A 167 -5.24 10.25 -8.42
CA TYR A 167 -6.35 10.84 -7.70
C TYR A 167 -6.08 10.96 -6.19
N ILE A 168 -5.66 9.86 -5.55
CA ILE A 168 -5.43 9.82 -4.11
C ILE A 168 -4.26 10.73 -3.71
N GLU A 169 -3.16 10.72 -4.46
CA GLU A 169 -1.97 11.54 -4.19
C GLU A 169 -2.26 13.04 -4.30
N SER A 170 -3.11 13.43 -5.25
CA SER A 170 -3.44 14.83 -5.46
C SER A 170 -4.52 15.33 -4.49
N ALA A 171 -5.45 14.47 -4.05
CA ALA A 171 -6.63 14.87 -3.29
C ALA A 171 -6.30 15.25 -1.84
N TRP A 172 -6.59 16.51 -1.48
CA TRP A 172 -6.50 16.96 -0.07
C TRP A 172 -7.50 16.25 0.84
N VAL A 173 -8.69 15.96 0.31
CA VAL A 173 -9.69 15.08 0.91
C VAL A 173 -10.24 14.23 -0.24
N PRO A 174 -10.08 12.89 -0.19
CA PRO A 174 -10.60 12.03 -1.25
C PRO A 174 -12.13 12.07 -1.25
N ASN A 175 -12.74 11.97 -2.43
CA ASN A 175 -14.16 11.86 -2.67
C ASN A 175 -14.45 10.37 -2.85
N LEU A 176 -15.22 9.81 -1.91
CA LEU A 176 -15.57 8.40 -1.88
C LEU A 176 -16.24 7.91 -3.17
N ASP A 177 -17.09 8.74 -3.78
CA ASP A 177 -17.80 8.36 -5.00
C ASP A 177 -16.83 8.30 -6.18
N LEU A 178 -15.84 9.18 -6.24
CA LEU A 178 -14.80 9.13 -7.25
C LEU A 178 -13.90 7.90 -7.10
N VAL A 179 -13.52 7.54 -5.88
CA VAL A 179 -12.79 6.29 -5.59
C VAL A 179 -13.60 5.09 -6.07
N ARG A 180 -14.91 5.04 -5.79
CA ARG A 180 -15.79 3.96 -6.25
C ARG A 180 -15.93 3.91 -7.76
N VAL A 181 -16.06 5.05 -8.43
CA VAL A 181 -16.12 5.13 -9.90
C VAL A 181 -14.85 4.55 -10.52
N LEU A 182 -13.68 4.95 -10.03
CA LEU A 182 -12.39 4.46 -10.52
C LEU A 182 -12.19 2.96 -10.24
N LEU A 183 -12.55 2.49 -9.05
CA LEU A 183 -12.48 1.07 -8.69
C LEU A 183 -13.46 0.21 -9.47
N ARG A 184 -14.65 0.70 -9.81
CA ARG A 184 -15.58 -0.03 -10.69
C ARG A 184 -15.03 -0.17 -12.11
N ALA A 185 -14.36 0.87 -12.61
CA ALA A 185 -13.77 0.84 -13.94
C ALA A 185 -12.52 -0.05 -14.01
N TYR A 186 -11.68 -0.04 -12.98
CA TYR A 186 -10.48 -0.88 -12.89
C TYR A 186 -10.20 -1.30 -11.45
N PRO A 187 -10.81 -2.43 -10.99
CA PRO A 187 -10.64 -2.85 -9.60
C PRO A 187 -9.19 -3.15 -9.25
N GLU A 188 -8.43 -3.74 -10.21
CA GLU A 188 -6.98 -4.04 -10.13
C GLU A 188 -6.13 -2.82 -9.77
N GLY A 189 -6.67 -1.62 -10.01
CA GLY A 189 -6.04 -0.39 -9.60
C GLY A 189 -5.86 -0.25 -8.10
N ALA A 190 -6.59 -1.01 -7.27
CA ALA A 190 -6.35 -1.01 -5.83
C ALA A 190 -4.98 -1.61 -5.45
N ARG A 191 -4.35 -2.45 -6.30
CA ARG A 191 -3.06 -3.10 -6.04
C ARG A 191 -1.89 -2.13 -6.15
N ARG A 192 -0.66 -2.64 -5.91
CA ARG A 192 0.54 -1.86 -6.13
C ARG A 192 0.80 -1.69 -7.62
N ASP A 193 1.29 -0.52 -7.99
CA ASP A 193 1.83 -0.30 -9.32
C ASP A 193 3.26 -0.88 -9.46
N SER A 194 3.83 -0.76 -10.66
CA SER A 194 5.19 -1.22 -10.95
C SER A 194 6.29 -0.46 -10.20
N SER A 195 5.96 0.71 -9.67
CA SER A 195 6.86 1.56 -8.89
C SER A 195 6.79 1.24 -7.38
N GLY A 196 5.89 0.34 -6.98
CA GLY A 196 5.70 -0.09 -5.60
C GLY A 196 4.71 0.75 -4.80
N HIS A 197 4.11 1.78 -5.41
CA HIS A 197 3.11 2.64 -4.79
C HIS A 197 1.77 1.92 -4.67
N CYS A 198 1.08 2.17 -3.58
CA CYS A 198 -0.13 1.47 -3.18
C CYS A 198 -1.19 2.51 -2.82
N PRO A 199 -2.33 2.59 -3.53
CA PRO A 199 -3.40 3.53 -3.20
C PRO A 199 -3.81 3.53 -1.72
N LEU A 200 -3.82 2.35 -1.09
CA LEU A 200 -4.16 2.23 0.32
C LEU A 200 -3.09 2.84 1.23
N ALA A 201 -1.81 2.71 0.89
CA ALA A 201 -0.73 3.34 1.63
C ALA A 201 -0.81 4.87 1.50
N GLU A 202 -0.98 5.37 0.27
CA GLU A 202 -1.12 6.82 0.03
C GLU A 202 -2.34 7.41 0.77
N ILE A 203 -3.47 6.71 0.82
CA ILE A 203 -4.62 7.13 1.63
C ILE A 203 -4.25 7.26 3.11
N PHE A 204 -3.51 6.31 3.67
CA PHE A 204 -3.10 6.39 5.07
C PHE A 204 -2.09 7.51 5.33
N GLU A 205 -1.20 7.80 4.38
CA GLU A 205 -0.27 8.93 4.47
C GLU A 205 -1.01 10.27 4.41
N ALA A 206 -1.98 10.43 3.49
CA ALA A 206 -2.79 11.62 3.36
C ALA A 206 -3.75 11.85 4.55
N TRP A 207 -4.23 10.77 5.18
CA TRP A 207 -5.14 10.83 6.34
C TRP A 207 -4.52 11.58 7.53
N ASP A 208 -3.20 11.65 7.65
CA ASP A 208 -2.55 12.38 8.77
C ASP A 208 -2.80 13.90 8.74
N ILE A 209 -3.17 14.47 7.58
CA ILE A 209 -3.19 15.92 7.37
C ILE A 209 -4.51 16.57 7.80
N SER A 210 -5.62 15.82 7.91
CA SER A 210 -6.96 16.41 8.07
C SER A 210 -7.87 15.68 9.08
N MET A 211 -8.03 16.27 10.28
CA MET A 211 -8.92 15.76 11.33
C MET A 211 -10.42 15.77 10.96
N GLU A 212 -10.85 16.70 10.10
CA GLU A 212 -12.26 16.85 9.74
C GLU A 212 -12.73 15.76 8.74
N ALA A 213 -11.79 15.12 8.04
CA ALA A 213 -12.06 14.16 6.98
C ALA A 213 -11.93 12.68 7.41
N ASP A 214 -11.76 12.39 8.71
CA ASP A 214 -11.48 11.04 9.23
C ASP A 214 -12.44 9.96 8.70
N LYS A 215 -13.74 10.28 8.67
CA LYS A 215 -14.76 9.35 8.19
C LYS A 215 -14.58 9.04 6.70
N ILE A 216 -14.23 10.05 5.90
CA ILE A 216 -14.10 9.91 4.45
C ILE A 216 -12.85 9.11 4.10
N TYR A 217 -11.71 9.40 4.75
CA TYR A 217 -10.50 8.60 4.61
C TYR A 217 -10.72 7.14 5.01
N PHE A 218 -11.40 6.90 6.13
CA PHE A 218 -11.78 5.55 6.55
C PHE A 218 -12.63 4.84 5.49
N GLU A 219 -13.68 5.51 4.97
CA GLU A 219 -14.56 4.92 3.96
C GLU A 219 -13.80 4.63 2.66
N CYS A 220 -12.92 5.53 2.20
CA CYS A 220 -12.10 5.31 1.01
C CYS A 220 -11.10 4.16 1.22
N ALA A 221 -10.43 4.09 2.38
CA ALA A 221 -9.55 2.98 2.73
C ALA A 221 -10.32 1.65 2.71
N MET A 222 -11.54 1.62 3.26
CA MET A 222 -12.38 0.43 3.25
C MET A 222 -12.81 0.02 1.83
N GLU A 223 -13.10 0.96 0.92
CA GLU A 223 -13.37 0.63 -0.48
C GLU A 223 -12.13 0.06 -1.19
N LEU A 224 -10.95 0.64 -0.98
CA LEU A 224 -9.70 0.09 -1.54
C LEU A 224 -9.41 -1.32 -1.05
N ILE A 225 -9.63 -1.56 0.24
CA ILE A 225 -9.48 -2.87 0.85
C ILE A 225 -10.47 -3.86 0.25
N ARG A 226 -11.74 -3.47 0.11
CA ARG A 226 -12.77 -4.33 -0.52
C ARG A 226 -12.43 -4.64 -1.97
N ALA A 227 -12.01 -3.65 -2.75
CA ALA A 227 -11.64 -3.89 -4.14
C ALA A 227 -10.43 -4.82 -4.26
N ARG A 228 -9.39 -4.64 -3.43
CA ARG A 228 -8.29 -5.62 -3.35
C ARG A 228 -8.79 -7.01 -3.03
N TYR A 229 -9.67 -7.10 -2.04
CA TYR A 229 -10.27 -8.35 -1.64
C TYR A 229 -11.04 -8.99 -2.80
N ASP A 230 -11.88 -8.27 -3.54
CA ASP A 230 -12.65 -8.87 -4.65
C ASP A 230 -11.75 -9.39 -5.79
N LEU A 231 -10.64 -8.72 -6.08
CA LEU A 231 -9.68 -9.13 -7.11
C LEU A 231 -8.94 -10.42 -6.80
N ASP A 232 -8.50 -10.55 -5.57
CA ASP A 232 -7.74 -11.71 -5.12
C ASP A 232 -8.64 -12.98 -5.11
N HIS A 233 -9.97 -12.85 -5.26
CA HIS A 233 -10.95 -13.91 -4.98
C HIS A 233 -12.01 -14.18 -6.07
N ALA A 234 -11.78 -13.80 -7.34
CA ALA A 234 -12.57 -14.30 -8.48
C ALA A 234 -12.50 -15.86 -8.56
N PRO A 235 -13.56 -16.56 -9.01
CA PRO A 235 -14.05 -17.77 -8.37
C PRO A 235 -13.10 -18.96 -8.49
N LEU A 236 -12.38 -19.24 -7.42
CA LEU A 236 -12.06 -20.57 -6.90
C LEU A 236 -11.48 -20.41 -5.48
N VAL A 237 -12.35 -20.59 -4.47
CA VAL A 237 -12.02 -21.08 -3.11
C VAL A 237 -11.15 -20.18 -2.20
N ALA A 238 -11.82 -19.59 -1.19
CA ALA A 238 -11.36 -19.28 0.19
C ALA A 238 -10.38 -18.09 0.46
N VAL A 239 -10.98 -16.93 0.73
CA VAL A 239 -10.64 -15.81 1.68
C VAL A 239 -9.20 -15.63 2.20
N GLU A 240 -8.54 -14.48 1.93
CA GLU A 240 -7.13 -14.29 2.33
C GLU A 240 -6.68 -12.97 3.00
N PHE A 241 -7.29 -11.79 2.88
CA PHE A 241 -6.86 -10.66 3.73
C PHE A 241 -8.00 -9.70 4.08
N LEU A 242 -8.33 -9.61 5.38
CA LEU A 242 -9.31 -8.65 5.87
C LEU A 242 -8.66 -7.27 6.06
N PRO A 243 -9.47 -6.19 6.10
CA PRO A 243 -8.98 -4.81 6.22
C PRO A 243 -7.87 -4.61 7.25
N LEU A 244 -8.01 -5.26 8.39
CA LEU A 244 -7.05 -5.13 9.47
C LEU A 244 -5.75 -5.89 9.18
N HIS A 245 -5.79 -7.07 8.57
CA HIS A 245 -4.57 -7.77 8.15
C HIS A 245 -3.79 -6.98 7.10
N ALA A 246 -4.49 -6.36 6.14
CA ALA A 246 -3.86 -5.50 5.14
C ALA A 246 -3.20 -4.28 5.80
N ALA A 247 -3.87 -3.62 6.75
CA ALA A 247 -3.32 -2.49 7.49
C ALA A 247 -2.13 -2.88 8.39
N MET A 248 -2.14 -4.09 8.95
CA MET A 248 -1.07 -4.60 9.83
C MET A 248 0.10 -5.23 9.05
N ASN A 249 0.02 -5.34 7.73
CA ASN A 249 1.14 -5.78 6.91
C ASN A 249 2.26 -4.73 6.92
N SER A 250 3.52 -5.16 6.98
CA SER A 250 4.72 -4.33 7.22
C SER A 250 4.74 -3.04 6.41
N VAL A 251 4.31 -3.10 5.15
CA VAL A 251 4.39 -1.94 4.27
C VAL A 251 3.29 -0.91 4.52
N ASN A 252 2.08 -1.34 4.90
CA ASN A 252 1.00 -0.41 5.26
C ASN A 252 1.13 0.07 6.71
N LEU A 253 1.88 -0.68 7.53
CA LEU A 253 2.15 -0.32 8.91
C LEU A 253 2.76 1.07 9.00
N ARG A 254 3.73 1.38 8.14
CA ARG A 254 4.36 2.70 8.07
C ARG A 254 3.34 3.83 7.90
N ALA A 255 2.49 3.73 6.87
CA ALA A 255 1.50 4.76 6.59
C ALA A 255 0.46 4.84 7.72
N PHE A 256 -0.01 3.70 8.22
CA PHE A 256 -0.95 3.65 9.35
C PHE A 256 -0.37 4.23 10.65
N THR A 257 0.94 4.10 10.87
CA THR A 257 1.64 4.68 12.02
C THR A 257 1.90 6.16 11.91
N ARG A 258 1.91 6.70 10.69
CA ARG A 258 1.92 8.14 10.46
C ARG A 258 0.54 8.73 10.72
N ALA A 259 -0.53 8.05 10.31
CA ALA A 259 -1.90 8.52 10.56
C ALA A 259 -2.14 8.88 12.03
N ASN A 260 -2.73 10.06 12.28
CA ASN A 260 -3.02 10.58 13.62
C ASN A 260 -3.62 9.52 14.57
N SER A 261 -3.27 9.61 15.86
CA SER A 261 -3.83 8.79 16.94
C SER A 261 -5.37 8.66 16.92
N HIS A 262 -6.10 9.70 16.49
CA HIS A 262 -7.55 9.66 16.33
C HIS A 262 -7.98 8.72 15.20
N ALA A 263 -7.39 8.86 14.00
CA ALA A 263 -7.60 7.98 12.86
C ALA A 263 -7.34 6.52 13.20
N ARG A 264 -6.23 6.23 13.89
CA ARG A 264 -5.90 4.87 14.37
C ARG A 264 -6.95 4.32 15.33
N LYS A 265 -7.35 5.10 16.34
CA LYS A 265 -8.40 4.71 17.30
C LYS A 265 -9.72 4.49 16.59
N TYR A 266 -10.08 5.36 15.66
CA TYR A 266 -11.29 5.24 14.85
C TYR A 266 -11.28 3.95 14.03
N PHE A 267 -10.22 3.73 13.25
CA PHE A 267 -10.04 2.54 12.42
C PHE A 267 -10.12 1.25 13.26
N MET A 268 -9.36 1.18 14.34
CA MET A 268 -9.34 0.03 15.25
C MET A 268 -10.68 -0.18 15.97
N SER A 269 -11.37 0.89 16.39
CA SER A 269 -12.68 0.78 17.06
C SER A 269 -13.75 0.22 16.12
N ARG A 270 -13.68 0.58 14.83
CA ARG A 270 -14.60 0.11 13.79
C ARG A 270 -14.31 -1.31 13.34
N LEU A 271 -13.05 -1.74 13.48
CA LEU A 271 -12.58 -3.07 13.07
C LEU A 271 -12.24 -3.98 14.25
N ALA A 272 -12.74 -3.67 15.45
CA ALA A 272 -12.45 -4.47 16.64
C ALA A 272 -12.83 -5.95 16.46
N THR A 273 -13.91 -6.25 15.74
CA THR A 273 -14.29 -7.63 15.38
C THR A 273 -13.26 -8.30 14.47
N GLY A 274 -12.65 -7.52 13.56
CA GLY A 274 -11.60 -7.94 12.64
C GLY A 274 -10.31 -8.41 13.33
N CYS A 275 -10.07 -8.01 14.58
CA CYS A 275 -8.93 -8.49 15.36
C CYS A 275 -8.95 -10.02 15.60
N THR A 276 -10.12 -10.66 15.50
CA THR A 276 -10.28 -12.12 15.68
C THR A 276 -10.43 -12.90 14.39
N GLU A 277 -10.51 -12.21 13.28
CA GLU A 277 -10.64 -12.86 12.00
C GLU A 277 -9.28 -13.39 11.55
N LYS A 278 -9.29 -14.54 10.89
CA LYS A 278 -8.10 -15.27 10.47
C LYS A 278 -7.91 -15.10 8.97
N ASP A 279 -6.67 -14.91 8.53
CA ASP A 279 -6.31 -15.06 7.12
C ASP A 279 -6.24 -16.56 6.72
N GLN A 280 -5.89 -16.83 5.47
CA GLN A 280 -5.66 -18.18 4.94
C GLN A 280 -4.70 -19.04 5.78
N ASN A 281 -3.64 -18.41 6.29
CA ASN A 281 -2.59 -19.00 7.10
C ASN A 281 -2.98 -19.01 8.58
N ARG A 282 -4.28 -18.84 8.87
CA ARG A 282 -4.88 -18.77 10.20
C ARG A 282 -4.29 -17.69 11.09
N ASN A 283 -3.56 -16.72 10.54
CA ASN A 283 -3.00 -15.60 11.27
C ASN A 283 -4.12 -14.62 11.62
N LEU A 284 -4.08 -14.15 12.86
CA LEU A 284 -4.76 -12.92 13.24
C LEU A 284 -3.94 -11.70 12.79
N PRO A 285 -4.52 -10.50 12.69
CA PRO A 285 -3.77 -9.28 12.35
C PRO A 285 -2.59 -9.03 13.31
N ILE A 286 -2.73 -9.42 14.58
CA ILE A 286 -1.64 -9.32 15.55
C ILE A 286 -0.45 -10.24 15.24
N HIS A 287 -0.67 -11.41 14.61
CA HIS A 287 0.44 -12.27 14.19
C HIS A 287 1.25 -11.59 13.09
N LEU A 288 0.58 -10.96 12.13
CA LEU A 288 1.25 -10.20 11.06
C LEU A 288 2.02 -9.00 11.62
N LEU A 289 1.39 -8.26 12.53
CA LEU A 289 2.03 -7.15 13.22
C LEU A 289 3.28 -7.61 13.98
N LEU A 290 3.20 -8.72 14.73
CA LEU A 290 4.36 -9.25 15.44
C LEU A 290 5.42 -9.82 14.48
N ARG A 291 5.05 -10.45 13.38
CA ARG A 291 6.00 -10.98 12.37
C ARG A 291 6.68 -9.89 11.54
N SER A 292 6.12 -8.68 11.51
CA SER A 292 6.71 -7.57 10.75
C SER A 292 8.14 -7.28 11.24
N VAL A 293 9.08 -7.29 10.32
CA VAL A 293 10.47 -6.88 10.53
C VAL A 293 10.67 -5.51 9.89
N PRO A 294 11.64 -4.70 10.35
CA PRO A 294 12.01 -3.50 9.64
C PRO A 294 12.44 -3.90 8.24
N GLU A 295 11.72 -3.44 7.20
CA GLU A 295 12.16 -3.64 5.83
C GLU A 295 13.40 -2.77 5.56
N GLU A 296 14.26 -3.17 4.63
CA GLU A 296 15.39 -2.35 4.17
C GLU A 296 14.97 -0.95 3.69
N THR A 297 13.69 -0.78 3.36
CA THR A 297 13.04 0.44 2.89
C THR A 297 12.55 1.36 4.02
N TRP A 298 12.74 0.98 5.29
CA TRP A 298 12.40 1.84 6.43
C TRP A 298 13.43 2.97 6.57
N GLU A 299 13.01 4.22 6.32
CA GLU A 299 13.89 5.39 6.38
C GLU A 299 14.23 5.86 7.81
N GLY A 300 13.59 5.29 8.84
CA GLY A 300 13.83 5.60 10.24
C GLY A 300 14.92 4.74 10.88
N SER A 301 15.25 5.02 12.15
CA SER A 301 16.09 4.08 12.90
C SER A 301 15.32 2.79 13.20
N GLU A 302 16.06 1.68 13.37
CA GLU A 302 15.50 0.41 13.82
C GLU A 302 14.73 0.57 15.15
N GLU A 303 15.26 1.41 16.05
CA GLU A 303 14.61 1.76 17.32
C GLU A 303 13.24 2.42 17.12
N GLN A 304 13.12 3.36 16.17
CA GLN A 304 11.83 4.00 15.84
C GLN A 304 10.81 2.99 15.32
N PHE A 305 11.25 2.02 14.51
CA PHE A 305 10.36 0.94 14.04
C PHE A 305 9.82 0.12 15.22
N TRP A 306 10.69 -0.30 16.14
CA TRP A 306 10.30 -1.11 17.30
C TRP A 306 9.38 -0.36 18.26
N ILE A 307 9.66 0.92 18.56
CA ILE A 307 8.78 1.78 19.36
C ILE A 307 7.39 1.83 18.72
N MET A 308 7.34 2.03 17.42
CA MET A 308 6.08 2.17 16.71
C MET A 308 5.28 0.85 16.67
N LYS A 309 5.96 -0.26 16.39
CA LYS A 309 5.38 -1.60 16.45
C LYS A 309 4.81 -1.90 17.84
N ASN A 310 5.56 -1.58 18.90
CA ASN A 310 5.12 -1.70 20.30
C ASN A 310 3.85 -0.88 20.57
N MET A 311 3.83 0.39 20.13
CA MET A 311 2.67 1.26 20.28
C MET A 311 1.43 0.68 19.58
N MET A 312 1.59 0.10 18.39
CA MET A 312 0.48 -0.49 17.65
C MET A 312 -0.03 -1.79 18.27
N VAL A 313 0.87 -2.67 18.70
CA VAL A 313 0.47 -3.89 19.41
C VAL A 313 -0.28 -3.51 20.67
N SER A 314 0.25 -2.58 21.46
CA SER A 314 -0.41 -2.08 22.68
C SER A 314 -1.78 -1.45 22.37
N ALA A 315 -1.88 -0.62 21.35
CA ALA A 315 -3.15 -0.02 20.93
C ALA A 315 -4.18 -1.09 20.52
N MET A 316 -3.79 -2.07 19.71
CA MET A 316 -4.66 -3.17 19.30
C MET A 316 -5.14 -3.99 20.51
N LEU A 317 -4.23 -4.32 21.43
CA LEU A 317 -4.56 -5.06 22.65
C LEU A 317 -5.49 -4.26 23.59
N THR A 318 -5.33 -2.93 23.65
CA THR A 318 -6.10 -2.04 24.53
C THR A 318 -7.51 -1.76 24.01
N ILE A 319 -7.69 -1.73 22.68
CA ILE A 319 -9.00 -1.49 22.05
C ILE A 319 -9.89 -2.73 22.12
N CYS A 320 -9.29 -3.92 22.20
CA CYS A 320 -10.02 -5.16 22.37
C CYS A 320 -10.64 -5.26 23.77
N SER A 321 -11.89 -5.74 23.86
CA SER A 321 -12.47 -6.09 25.16
C SER A 321 -11.62 -7.21 25.82
N PRO A 322 -11.56 -7.31 27.17
CA PRO A 322 -10.75 -8.33 27.84
C PRO A 322 -11.03 -9.77 27.36
N LEU A 323 -12.29 -10.07 27.05
CA LEU A 323 -12.70 -11.37 26.48
C LEU A 323 -12.14 -11.59 25.07
N LEU A 324 -12.20 -10.56 24.23
CA LEU A 324 -11.67 -10.59 22.88
C LEU A 324 -10.14 -10.75 22.90
N LEU A 325 -9.49 -10.00 23.79
CA LEU A 325 -8.05 -10.04 24.02
C LEU A 325 -7.57 -11.42 24.44
N ALA A 326 -8.26 -12.05 25.40
CA ALA A 326 -7.96 -13.42 25.85
C ALA A 326 -8.05 -14.41 24.70
N ARG A 327 -9.07 -14.27 23.85
CA ARG A 327 -9.24 -15.10 22.66
C ARG A 327 -8.12 -14.87 21.65
N ILE A 328 -7.77 -13.63 21.35
CA ILE A 328 -6.69 -13.27 20.41
C ILE A 328 -5.36 -13.87 20.89
N ALA A 329 -4.99 -13.64 22.16
CA ALA A 329 -3.73 -14.10 22.74
C ALA A 329 -3.63 -15.64 22.82
N ALA A 330 -4.76 -16.35 22.90
CA ALA A 330 -4.80 -17.81 22.96
C ALA A 330 -5.00 -18.50 21.59
N THR A 331 -5.10 -17.73 20.51
CA THR A 331 -5.39 -18.28 19.17
C THR A 331 -4.09 -18.48 18.39
N PRO A 332 -3.69 -19.72 18.06
CA PRO A 332 -2.53 -19.95 17.22
C PRO A 332 -2.82 -19.69 15.74
N ASP A 333 -1.75 -19.36 15.02
CA ASP A 333 -1.70 -19.40 13.55
C ASP A 333 -1.66 -20.84 13.00
N GLU A 334 -1.42 -21.00 11.70
CA GLU A 334 -1.32 -22.31 11.03
C GLU A 334 -0.17 -23.18 11.56
N THR A 335 0.93 -22.57 12.02
CA THR A 335 2.09 -23.30 12.53
C THR A 335 1.94 -23.66 14.01
N GLY A 336 0.79 -23.34 14.62
CA GLY A 336 0.57 -23.55 16.04
C GLY A 336 1.26 -22.52 16.92
N THR A 337 1.74 -21.42 16.35
CA THR A 337 2.46 -20.37 17.05
C THR A 337 1.45 -19.37 17.60
N LEU A 338 1.50 -19.14 18.91
CA LEU A 338 0.69 -18.12 19.58
C LEU A 338 1.30 -16.72 19.39
N PRO A 339 0.51 -15.64 19.50
CA PRO A 339 1.03 -14.28 19.55
C PRO A 339 2.11 -14.10 20.62
N LEU A 340 1.99 -14.77 21.77
CA LEU A 340 3.00 -14.71 22.82
C LEU A 340 4.37 -15.24 22.36
N HIS A 341 4.40 -16.34 21.59
CA HIS A 341 5.66 -16.88 21.05
C HIS A 341 6.32 -15.88 20.09
N LEU A 342 5.52 -15.26 19.22
CA LEU A 342 6.02 -14.25 18.29
C LEU A 342 6.52 -13.01 19.03
N ALA A 343 5.81 -12.54 20.06
CA ALA A 343 6.25 -11.40 20.86
C ALA A 343 7.59 -11.69 21.56
N VAL A 344 7.75 -12.88 22.13
CA VAL A 344 9.04 -13.25 22.74
C VAL A 344 10.16 -13.34 21.70
N ARG A 345 9.92 -13.98 20.55
CA ARG A 345 10.92 -14.13 19.48
C ARG A 345 11.38 -12.78 18.92
N ASN A 346 10.51 -11.78 18.92
CA ASN A 346 10.81 -10.42 18.50
C ASN A 346 11.40 -9.55 19.62
N GLY A 347 11.77 -10.15 20.75
CA GLY A 347 12.48 -9.47 21.82
C GLY A 347 11.65 -8.48 22.63
N HIS A 348 10.32 -8.56 22.59
CA HIS A 348 9.49 -7.77 23.49
C HIS A 348 9.79 -8.16 24.94
N ASN A 349 10.10 -7.20 25.81
CA ASN A 349 10.46 -7.48 27.20
C ASN A 349 9.31 -7.22 28.17
N LEU A 350 9.30 -7.92 29.30
CA LEU A 350 8.33 -7.70 30.37
C LEU A 350 8.57 -6.38 31.12
N ARG A 351 9.83 -5.91 31.18
CA ARG A 351 10.27 -4.78 32.01
C ARG A 351 10.27 -3.41 31.32
N GLU A 352 10.06 -3.34 30.00
CA GLU A 352 10.22 -2.14 29.16
C GLU A 352 9.39 -0.89 29.54
N LEU A 353 8.47 -0.97 30.52
CA LEU A 353 7.59 0.15 30.88
C LEU A 353 7.61 0.56 32.36
N ASN A 354 8.44 -0.08 33.20
CA ASN A 354 8.45 0.22 34.63
C ASN A 354 9.22 1.50 35.00
N ASP A 355 9.98 2.10 34.08
CA ASP A 355 10.78 3.30 34.37
C ASP A 355 10.01 4.61 34.13
N THR A 356 8.81 4.55 33.52
CA THR A 356 7.92 5.71 33.42
C THR A 356 6.94 5.71 34.59
N GLU A 357 6.83 6.83 35.32
CA GLU A 357 5.98 6.99 36.52
C GLU A 357 4.48 6.66 36.31
N ASP A 358 4.04 6.52 35.05
CA ASP A 358 2.73 6.00 34.68
C ASP A 358 2.65 4.49 34.91
N SER A 359 2.43 4.14 36.17
CA SER A 359 2.14 2.81 36.74
C SER A 359 1.01 1.98 36.06
N GLN A 360 0.39 2.50 34.99
CA GLN A 360 -0.68 1.84 34.25
C GLN A 360 -0.26 1.25 32.89
N SER A 361 0.92 1.61 32.36
CA SER A 361 1.35 1.10 31.06
C SER A 361 1.92 -0.32 31.20
N LYS A 362 1.11 -1.33 30.87
CA LYS A 362 1.56 -2.73 30.83
C LYS A 362 2.36 -2.99 29.56
N SER A 363 3.45 -3.75 29.67
CA SER A 363 4.23 -4.19 28.51
C SER A 363 3.38 -5.05 27.57
N VAL A 364 3.79 -5.16 26.29
CA VAL A 364 3.10 -6.02 25.31
C VAL A 364 2.98 -7.45 25.84
N LEU A 365 4.06 -8.01 26.38
CA LEU A 365 4.05 -9.31 27.04
C LEU A 365 3.11 -9.31 28.26
N GLY A 366 3.17 -8.29 29.10
CA GLY A 366 2.30 -8.17 30.27
C GLY A 366 0.81 -8.14 29.92
N LEU A 367 0.44 -7.46 28.83
CA LEU A 367 -0.93 -7.42 28.31
C LEU A 367 -1.37 -8.81 27.80
N MET A 368 -0.55 -9.47 26.98
CA MET A 368 -0.86 -10.81 26.45
C MET A 368 -0.98 -11.86 27.56
N ILE A 369 -0.04 -11.87 28.51
CA ILE A 369 -0.05 -12.80 29.64
C ILE A 369 -1.23 -12.53 30.57
N SER A 370 -1.54 -11.25 30.85
CA SER A 370 -2.73 -10.90 31.64
C SER A 370 -4.01 -11.43 30.98
N ALA A 371 -4.06 -11.42 29.65
CA ALA A 371 -5.22 -11.85 28.89
C ALA A 371 -5.33 -13.37 28.73
N ALA A 372 -4.20 -14.06 28.51
CA ALA A 372 -4.15 -15.50 28.32
C ALA A 372 -2.98 -16.13 29.13
N PRO A 373 -3.11 -16.28 30.46
CA PRO A 373 -2.03 -16.81 31.30
C PRO A 373 -1.54 -18.21 30.87
N LYS A 374 -2.45 -19.05 30.37
CA LYS A 374 -2.12 -20.40 29.85
C LYS A 374 -1.21 -20.40 28.63
N ALA A 375 -1.07 -19.28 27.92
CA ALA A 375 -0.15 -19.17 26.80
C ALA A 375 1.31 -19.38 27.24
N VAL A 376 1.65 -19.03 28.50
CA VAL A 376 2.99 -19.28 29.09
C VAL A 376 3.32 -20.78 29.16
N GLU A 377 2.30 -21.62 29.28
CA GLU A 377 2.39 -23.08 29.40
C GLU A 377 2.13 -23.80 28.08
N THR A 378 1.92 -23.06 27.00
CA THR A 378 1.66 -23.65 25.69
C THR A 378 2.99 -23.74 24.94
N ARG A 379 3.29 -24.92 24.38
CA ARG A 379 4.45 -25.07 23.49
C ARG A 379 4.10 -24.51 22.12
N ASP A 380 5.06 -23.83 21.51
CA ASP A 380 5.04 -23.60 20.08
C ASP A 380 5.11 -24.94 19.34
N ILE A 381 4.18 -25.21 18.43
CA ILE A 381 4.11 -26.53 17.76
C ILE A 381 5.33 -26.73 16.85
N ALA A 382 5.79 -25.67 16.18
CA ALA A 382 6.91 -25.75 15.24
C ALA A 382 8.25 -26.00 15.93
N THR A 383 8.54 -25.31 17.03
CA THR A 383 9.83 -25.41 17.74
C THR A 383 9.81 -26.36 18.94
N HIS A 384 8.62 -26.76 19.40
CA HIS A 384 8.40 -27.46 20.67
C HIS A 384 8.90 -26.72 21.91
N PHE A 385 9.22 -25.43 21.78
CA PHE A 385 9.69 -24.60 22.88
C PHE A 385 8.53 -23.89 23.57
N TYR A 386 8.69 -23.70 24.87
CA TYR A 386 7.86 -22.80 25.66
C TYR A 386 8.33 -21.36 25.46
N PRO A 387 7.49 -20.34 25.74
CA PRO A 387 7.89 -18.94 25.68
C PRO A 387 9.23 -18.64 26.38
N PHE A 388 9.46 -19.12 27.60
CA PHE A 388 10.74 -18.87 28.30
C PHE A 388 11.94 -19.53 27.61
N MET A 389 11.74 -20.65 26.92
CA MET A 389 12.80 -21.33 26.16
C MET A 389 13.11 -20.57 24.88
N ILE A 390 12.09 -20.06 24.18
CA ILE A 390 12.26 -19.18 23.01
C ILE A 390 13.05 -17.94 23.42
N ALA A 391 12.67 -17.31 24.54
CA ALA A 391 13.35 -16.14 25.10
C ALA A 391 14.84 -16.41 25.37
N ALA A 392 15.18 -17.62 25.85
CA ALA A 392 16.55 -18.01 26.18
C ALA A 392 17.38 -18.44 24.96
N VAL A 393 16.76 -19.06 23.95
CA VAL A 393 17.47 -19.61 22.77
C VAL A 393 17.78 -18.51 21.76
N ASP A 394 16.85 -17.60 21.53
CA ASP A 394 16.99 -16.58 20.48
C ASP A 394 17.79 -15.35 20.96
N ASP A 395 18.21 -15.31 22.24
CA ASP A 395 18.84 -14.15 22.91
C ASP A 395 18.08 -12.83 22.69
N ALA A 396 16.77 -12.95 22.45
CA ALA A 396 15.90 -11.86 22.05
C ALA A 396 15.39 -11.07 23.26
N CYS A 397 15.28 -11.71 24.43
CA CYS A 397 14.73 -11.12 25.65
C CYS A 397 15.76 -11.02 26.77
N ASP A 398 15.58 -10.04 27.65
CA ASP A 398 16.42 -9.88 28.84
C ASP A 398 16.24 -11.04 29.85
N ILE A 399 17.28 -11.31 30.64
CA ILE A 399 17.26 -12.37 31.65
C ILE A 399 16.13 -12.22 32.68
N GLY A 400 15.70 -10.97 32.95
CA GLY A 400 14.55 -10.69 33.80
C GLY A 400 13.26 -11.17 33.18
N SER A 401 13.04 -10.95 31.88
CA SER A 401 11.89 -11.48 31.15
C SER A 401 11.87 -13.01 31.14
N ILE A 402 13.02 -13.66 30.95
CA ILE A 402 13.14 -15.13 31.04
C ILE A 402 12.72 -15.63 32.43
N TYR A 403 13.27 -15.01 33.49
CA TYR A 403 12.97 -15.39 34.87
C TYR A 403 11.48 -15.19 35.20
N GLU A 404 10.87 -14.09 34.77
CA GLU A 404 9.46 -13.83 35.02
C GLU A 404 8.55 -14.82 34.30
N LEU A 405 8.83 -15.16 33.04
CA LEU A 405 8.10 -16.22 32.33
C LEU A 405 8.21 -17.57 33.05
N LEU A 406 9.40 -17.92 33.55
CA LEU A 406 9.61 -19.15 34.33
C LEU A 406 8.86 -19.11 35.67
N ARG A 407 8.84 -17.95 36.34
CA ARG A 407 8.15 -17.72 37.62
C ARG A 407 6.64 -17.86 37.49
N MET A 408 6.08 -17.52 36.33
CA MET A 408 4.65 -17.66 36.05
C MET A 408 4.19 -19.11 35.88
N SER A 409 5.09 -20.02 35.47
CA SER A 409 4.81 -21.47 35.48
C SER A 409 6.03 -22.27 35.99
N PRO A 410 6.27 -22.31 37.31
CA PRO A 410 7.45 -22.96 37.90
C PRO A 410 7.50 -24.46 37.62
N MET A 411 6.33 -25.09 37.43
CA MET A 411 6.20 -26.51 37.11
C MET A 411 6.94 -26.88 35.83
N MET A 412 7.11 -25.93 34.92
CA MET A 412 7.85 -26.12 33.68
C MET A 412 9.34 -26.36 33.90
N ALA A 413 9.92 -25.76 34.94
CA ALA A 413 11.32 -25.97 35.32
C ALA A 413 11.52 -27.32 36.02
N TRP A 414 10.49 -27.84 36.70
CA TRP A 414 10.62 -29.07 37.49
C TRP A 414 10.88 -30.31 36.61
N GLY A 415 10.34 -30.33 35.39
CA GLY A 415 10.60 -31.38 34.40
C GLY A 415 12.04 -31.42 33.90
N LEU A 416 12.78 -30.31 34.00
CA LEU A 416 14.20 -30.24 33.57
C LEU A 416 15.15 -30.87 34.61
N GLY A 417 14.79 -30.82 35.89
CA GLY A 417 15.65 -31.32 36.99
C GLY A 417 15.51 -32.81 37.28
N ASN A 418 14.41 -33.44 36.87
CA ASN A 418 14.10 -34.84 37.19
C ASN A 418 14.37 -35.82 36.05
N CYS A 419 15.23 -35.47 35.08
CA CYS A 419 15.70 -36.47 34.12
C CYS A 419 16.52 -37.48 34.93
N PRO A 420 16.04 -38.74 35.15
CA PRO A 420 16.80 -39.71 35.91
C PRO A 420 18.16 -39.80 35.23
N SER A 421 19.21 -39.43 35.96
CA SER A 421 20.56 -39.52 35.47
C SER A 421 20.74 -40.93 34.93
N GLN A 422 20.95 -41.07 33.62
CA GLN A 422 21.34 -42.34 32.99
C GLN A 422 22.66 -42.90 33.54
N ALA A 423 23.20 -42.32 34.63
CA ALA A 423 24.40 -42.74 35.31
C ALA A 423 24.28 -44.11 36.01
N ASP A 424 23.08 -44.62 36.30
CA ASP A 424 22.93 -45.83 37.13
C ASP A 424 22.59 -47.13 36.38
N THR A 425 22.63 -47.17 35.04
CA THR A 425 22.37 -48.42 34.27
C THR A 425 23.60 -49.03 33.61
N ALA A 426 24.82 -48.63 33.98
CA ALA A 426 26.04 -49.20 33.43
C ALA A 426 26.45 -50.57 34.03
N ASN A 427 25.61 -51.24 34.83
CA ASN A 427 26.03 -52.44 35.57
C ASN A 427 25.07 -53.64 35.55
N GLU A 428 24.26 -53.80 34.48
CA GLU A 428 23.63 -55.10 34.21
C GLU A 428 24.06 -55.62 32.84
N SER A 429 25.09 -56.46 32.89
CA SER A 429 25.50 -57.36 31.83
C SER A 429 24.42 -58.43 31.62
N GLU A 430 23.37 -58.12 30.85
CA GLU A 430 22.51 -59.15 30.30
C GLU A 430 23.03 -59.63 28.95
N SER A 431 23.30 -60.94 28.93
CA SER A 431 23.70 -61.75 27.79
C SER A 431 22.64 -61.73 26.68
N ILE A 432 22.91 -61.01 25.59
CA ILE A 432 22.14 -61.09 24.35
C ILE A 432 22.55 -62.37 23.58
N PRO A 433 21.61 -63.23 23.15
CA PRO A 433 21.91 -64.36 22.29
C PRO A 433 22.28 -63.90 20.88
N LYS A 434 23.34 -64.50 20.34
CA LYS A 434 23.76 -64.33 18.94
C LYS A 434 22.69 -64.88 17.99
N GLU A 435 21.98 -64.00 17.29
CA GLU A 435 21.31 -64.35 16.04
C GLU A 435 22.04 -63.78 14.82
N ARG A 436 22.03 -64.61 13.78
CA ARG A 436 22.88 -64.57 12.61
C ARG A 436 22.48 -63.48 11.62
N SER A 437 23.53 -62.83 11.10
CA SER A 437 23.68 -62.21 9.79
C SER A 437 22.61 -62.51 8.73
N ASN A 438 22.10 -61.44 8.09
CA ASN A 438 22.40 -61.17 6.68
C ASN A 438 21.78 -59.85 6.17
N GLY A 439 22.61 -59.02 5.54
CA GLY A 439 22.24 -58.26 4.34
C GLY A 439 22.03 -56.75 4.50
N GLY A 440 22.81 -55.98 3.74
CA GLY A 440 22.37 -54.68 3.19
C GLY A 440 23.07 -53.44 3.71
N HIS A 441 24.28 -53.19 3.21
CA HIS A 441 24.94 -51.88 3.29
C HIS A 441 24.14 -50.81 2.53
N GLU A 442 23.86 -49.67 3.17
CA GLU A 442 23.83 -48.37 2.50
C GLU A 442 24.39 -47.29 3.44
N LYS A 443 25.51 -46.68 3.02
CA LYS A 443 26.24 -45.64 3.76
C LYS A 443 25.56 -44.29 3.51
N CYS A 444 25.00 -43.67 4.54
CA CYS A 444 24.62 -42.26 4.51
C CYS A 444 25.58 -41.46 5.39
N SER A 445 26.57 -40.83 4.75
CA SER A 445 27.56 -39.96 5.38
C SER A 445 26.97 -38.54 5.52
N ARG A 446 26.69 -38.10 6.75
CA ARG A 446 26.50 -36.67 7.05
C ARG A 446 27.58 -36.18 8.02
N PRO A 447 28.20 -35.01 7.78
CA PRO A 447 29.26 -34.49 8.64
C PRO A 447 28.67 -33.81 9.87
N GLN A 448 29.11 -34.23 11.06
CA GLN A 448 28.90 -33.48 12.30
C GLN A 448 29.86 -32.29 12.34
N LYS A 449 29.32 -31.06 12.25
CA LYS A 449 30.06 -29.85 12.66
C LYS A 449 30.01 -29.76 14.18
N ARG A 450 31.17 -29.90 14.83
CA ARG A 450 31.37 -29.56 16.25
C ARG A 450 31.41 -28.04 16.39
N PHE A 451 30.46 -27.47 17.10
CA PHE A 451 30.64 -26.16 17.74
C PHE A 451 31.51 -26.37 18.99
N LYS A 452 32.60 -25.61 19.09
CA LYS A 452 33.35 -25.43 20.33
C LYS A 452 32.66 -24.30 21.10
N VAL A 453 32.32 -24.59 22.36
CA VAL A 453 31.93 -23.63 23.38
C VAL A 453 33.14 -22.78 23.76
#